data_AF-A4XMM9-F1
#
_entry.id   AF-A4XMM9-F1
#
_cell.length_a   1.000
_cell.length_b   1.000
_cell.length_c   1.000
_cell.angle_alpha   90.00
_cell.angle_beta   90.00
_cell.angle_gamma   90.00
#
_symmetry.space_group_name_H-M   'P 1'
#
loop_
_entity.id
_entity.type
_entity.pdbx_description
1 polymer ?
#
loop_
_entity_poly.entity_id
_entity_poly.type
_entity_poly.pdbx_seq_one_letter_code
_entity_poly.pdbx_strand_id
1 'polypeptide(L)'
;MSEYISYEKLGNNYKLILTKGYKLTKSKETYENVKYLGVNNFIAVCKDKKWGVVDINERFVVKPQLDDIKEFSEGFLAFKQNGKWGFMDKNFKVVIKPQFDKVENFSEGYAAVNRSGLWGYINSSGKLVIKPQFSLAGTFFAKLATASTKDYVGLIDTKGSFVLKFSAKNSNYSFVDNESYKFRFMPSYARNSTDFMIYMSLLMFPKFGYVVIDKKSNKVGLVLRGQGK
;
A
#
# COMPACT_ATOMS: atom_id res chain seq x y z
N MET A 1 -9.12 22.92 15.01
CA MET A 1 -10.15 22.73 13.96
C MET A 1 -9.56 21.80 12.91
N SER A 2 -10.32 20.80 12.45
CA SER A 2 -9.85 19.85 11.45
C SER A 2 -9.90 20.47 10.05
N GLU A 3 -8.87 20.18 9.25
CA GLU A 3 -8.82 20.46 7.83
C GLU A 3 -8.78 19.13 7.09
N TYR A 4 -9.65 18.97 6.08
CA TYR A 4 -9.60 17.78 5.23
C TYR A 4 -10.14 18.06 3.83
N ILE A 5 -9.60 17.32 2.87
CA ILE A 5 -10.01 17.30 1.47
C ILE A 5 -10.79 16.02 1.22
N SER A 6 -11.99 16.16 0.67
CA SER A 6 -12.73 15.07 0.05
C SER A 6 -13.07 15.43 -1.39
N TYR A 7 -13.88 14.61 -2.05
CA TYR A 7 -14.27 14.85 -3.44
C TYR A 7 -15.65 14.27 -3.72
N GLU A 8 -16.30 14.83 -4.73
CA GLU A 8 -17.52 14.29 -5.32
C GLU A 8 -17.28 14.01 -6.81
N LYS A 9 -17.97 13.00 -7.33
CA LYS A 9 -17.96 12.70 -8.76
C LYS A 9 -18.95 13.60 -9.49
N LEU A 10 -18.51 14.23 -10.57
CA LEU A 10 -19.30 15.12 -11.43
C LEU A 10 -19.19 14.63 -12.88
N GLY A 11 -20.15 13.83 -13.32
CA GLY A 11 -20.08 13.15 -14.62
C GLY A 11 -18.87 12.22 -14.70
N ASN A 12 -17.99 12.47 -15.66
CA ASN A 12 -16.73 11.72 -15.84
C ASN A 12 -15.55 12.30 -15.06
N ASN A 13 -15.74 13.45 -14.40
CA ASN A 13 -14.70 14.15 -13.66
C ASN A 13 -15.02 14.15 -12.15
N TYR A 14 -14.12 14.75 -11.37
CA TYR A 14 -14.23 14.90 -9.93
C TYR A 14 -14.06 16.35 -9.54
N LYS A 15 -14.75 16.76 -8.48
CA LYS A 15 -14.65 18.09 -7.87
C LYS A 15 -14.23 17.93 -6.43
N LEU A 16 -13.26 18.71 -5.97
CA LEU A 16 -12.80 18.64 -4.59
C LEU A 16 -13.76 19.37 -3.67
N ILE A 17 -13.89 18.85 -2.46
CA ILE A 17 -14.62 19.46 -1.35
C ILE A 17 -13.56 19.77 -0.28
N LEU A 18 -13.42 21.04 0.04
CA LEU A 18 -12.41 21.56 0.96
C LEU A 18 -13.10 22.00 2.25
N THR A 19 -12.78 21.34 3.35
CA THR A 19 -13.30 21.68 4.67
C THR A 19 -12.20 22.32 5.52
N LYS A 20 -12.45 23.56 5.97
CA LYS A 20 -11.58 24.32 6.88
C LYS A 20 -12.39 24.78 8.08
N GLY A 21 -12.25 24.07 9.21
CA GLY A 21 -13.16 24.27 10.35
C GLY A 21 -14.60 23.94 9.94
N TYR A 22 -15.53 24.87 10.11
CA TYR A 22 -16.93 24.71 9.70
C TYR A 22 -17.22 25.13 8.25
N LYS A 23 -16.23 25.73 7.56
CA LYS A 23 -16.41 26.22 6.21
C LYS A 23 -16.16 25.11 5.21
N LEU A 24 -17.18 24.79 4.42
CA LEU A 24 -17.11 23.86 3.30
C LEU A 24 -17.16 24.62 1.98
N THR A 25 -16.21 24.35 1.10
CA THR A 25 -16.15 24.95 -0.24
C THR A 25 -15.86 23.89 -1.28
N LYS A 26 -16.21 24.15 -2.54
CA LYS A 26 -15.90 23.26 -3.67
C LYS A 26 -14.79 23.87 -4.52
N SER A 27 -13.90 23.05 -5.05
CA SER A 27 -12.85 23.50 -5.97
C SER A 27 -13.45 24.22 -7.17
N LYS A 28 -12.70 25.19 -7.71
CA LYS A 28 -13.09 25.83 -8.98
C LYS A 28 -12.84 24.91 -10.16
N GLU A 29 -11.74 24.16 -10.11
CA GLU A 29 -11.36 23.19 -11.12
C GLU A 29 -12.04 21.83 -10.90
N THR A 30 -12.13 21.06 -11.99
CA THR A 30 -12.45 19.63 -11.95
C THR A 30 -11.28 18.82 -12.45
N TYR A 31 -11.18 17.58 -12.01
CA TYR A 31 -10.07 16.68 -12.29
C TYR A 31 -10.58 15.39 -12.95
N GLU A 32 -9.76 14.80 -13.83
CA GLU A 32 -10.10 13.55 -14.52
C GLU A 32 -10.23 12.39 -13.53
N ASN A 33 -9.39 12.42 -12.48
CA ASN A 33 -9.39 11.43 -11.41
C ASN A 33 -8.79 12.01 -10.13
N VAL A 34 -9.05 11.35 -9.01
CA VAL A 34 -8.57 11.73 -7.68
C VAL A 34 -8.22 10.49 -6.87
N LYS A 35 -7.21 10.59 -6.00
CA LYS A 35 -6.77 9.52 -5.11
C LYS A 35 -6.52 10.06 -3.71
N TYR A 36 -7.08 9.38 -2.71
CA TYR A 36 -6.77 9.65 -1.31
C TYR A 36 -5.35 9.18 -0.99
N LEU A 37 -4.59 10.00 -0.27
CA LEU A 37 -3.18 9.73 0.01
C LEU A 37 -2.93 9.16 1.42
N GLY A 38 -3.96 8.77 2.17
CA GLY A 38 -3.81 8.34 3.56
C GLY A 38 -3.65 9.49 4.57
N VAL A 39 -3.77 10.74 4.09
CA VAL A 39 -3.67 11.96 4.89
C VAL A 39 -4.77 12.93 4.48
N ASN A 40 -5.24 13.76 5.43
CA ASN A 40 -6.45 14.56 5.23
C ASN A 40 -6.21 15.86 4.46
N ASN A 41 -5.03 16.44 4.55
CA ASN A 41 -4.70 17.77 4.03
C ASN A 41 -4.08 17.78 2.63
N PHE A 42 -3.89 16.60 2.02
CA PHE A 42 -3.40 16.45 0.65
C PHE A 42 -4.24 15.44 -0.11
N ILE A 43 -4.41 15.68 -1.41
CA ILE A 43 -5.04 14.73 -2.31
C ILE A 43 -4.29 14.68 -3.64
N ALA A 44 -4.19 13.48 -4.22
CA ALA A 44 -3.68 13.33 -5.57
C ALA A 44 -4.79 13.60 -6.58
N VAL A 45 -4.47 14.36 -7.62
CA VAL A 45 -5.38 14.75 -8.68
C VAL A 45 -4.77 14.45 -10.04
N CYS A 46 -5.59 14.02 -10.99
CA CYS A 46 -5.17 13.72 -12.37
C CYS A 46 -5.67 14.84 -13.31
N LYS A 47 -4.73 15.38 -14.09
CA LYS A 47 -4.97 16.38 -15.14
C LYS A 47 -4.10 16.03 -16.34
N ASP A 48 -4.68 16.03 -17.53
CA ASP A 48 -3.98 15.68 -18.78
C ASP A 48 -3.29 14.30 -18.68
N LYS A 49 -3.96 13.32 -18.05
CA LYS A 49 -3.45 11.97 -17.78
C LYS A 49 -2.18 11.91 -16.91
N LYS A 50 -1.87 12.98 -16.18
CA LYS A 50 -0.74 13.05 -15.25
C LYS A 50 -1.21 13.36 -13.84
N TRP A 51 -0.59 12.70 -12.88
CA TRP A 51 -0.87 12.88 -11.47
C TRP A 51 -0.02 14.01 -10.88
N GLY A 52 -0.66 14.81 -10.04
CA GLY A 52 -0.06 15.79 -9.14
C GLY A 52 -0.70 15.69 -7.76
N VAL A 53 -0.25 16.52 -6.83
CA VAL A 53 -0.78 16.60 -5.46
C VAL A 53 -1.08 18.04 -5.12
N VAL A 54 -2.27 18.27 -4.55
CA VAL A 54 -2.72 19.58 -4.09
C VAL A 54 -2.95 19.58 -2.57
N ASP A 55 -2.72 20.73 -1.95
CA ASP A 55 -3.08 20.98 -0.55
C ASP A 55 -4.53 21.47 -0.39
N ILE A 56 -4.97 21.68 0.85
CA ILE A 56 -6.31 22.19 1.20
C ILE A 56 -6.59 23.62 0.68
N ASN A 57 -5.56 24.33 0.20
CA ASN A 57 -5.67 25.64 -0.43
C ASN A 57 -5.65 25.53 -1.96
N GLU A 58 -5.79 24.32 -2.51
CA GLU A 58 -5.71 24.02 -3.94
C GLU A 58 -4.35 24.37 -4.56
N ARG A 59 -3.30 24.49 -3.73
CA ARG A 59 -1.94 24.73 -4.24
C ARG A 59 -1.30 23.40 -4.59
N PHE A 60 -0.76 23.31 -5.80
CA PHE A 60 0.03 22.16 -6.21
C PHE A 60 1.34 22.09 -5.42
N VAL A 61 1.44 21.12 -4.51
CA VAL A 61 2.71 20.73 -3.88
C VAL A 61 3.52 19.80 -4.78
N VAL A 62 2.84 19.08 -5.67
CA VAL A 62 3.44 18.40 -6.82
C VAL A 62 2.60 18.72 -8.05
N LYS A 63 3.19 19.36 -9.06
CA LYS A 63 2.48 19.66 -10.31
C LYS A 63 2.11 18.36 -11.06
N PRO A 64 1.04 18.33 -11.86
CA PRO A 64 0.71 17.18 -12.71
C PRO A 64 1.86 16.84 -13.66
N GLN A 65 2.60 15.79 -13.34
CA GLN A 65 3.74 15.32 -14.15
C GLN A 65 4.05 13.82 -13.94
N LEU A 66 3.40 13.19 -12.97
CA LEU A 66 3.64 11.80 -12.59
C LEU A 66 2.78 10.86 -13.44
N ASP A 67 3.32 9.71 -13.78
CA ASP A 67 2.57 8.64 -14.45
C ASP A 67 1.60 7.96 -13.48
N ASP A 68 1.99 7.86 -12.21
CA ASP A 68 1.18 7.28 -11.15
C ASP A 68 1.68 7.70 -9.76
N ILE A 69 0.84 7.50 -8.75
CA ILE A 69 1.09 7.81 -7.35
C ILE A 69 0.27 6.87 -6.45
N LYS A 70 0.90 6.39 -5.37
CA LYS A 70 0.26 5.62 -4.28
C LYS A 70 0.03 6.52 -3.06
N GLU A 71 -0.68 6.01 -2.07
CA GLU A 71 -0.87 6.63 -0.76
C GLU A 71 0.41 6.63 0.09
N PHE A 72 0.41 7.43 1.17
CA PHE A 72 1.46 7.42 2.16
C PHE A 72 1.45 6.13 2.97
N SER A 73 2.64 5.59 3.24
CA SER A 73 2.90 4.56 4.24
C SER A 73 4.23 4.84 4.92
N GLU A 74 4.25 4.79 6.25
CA GLU A 74 5.44 5.06 7.08
C GLU A 74 6.17 6.38 6.74
N GLY A 75 5.43 7.40 6.31
CA GLY A 75 5.98 8.71 5.95
C GLY A 75 6.59 8.80 4.55
N PHE A 76 6.46 7.75 3.75
CA PHE A 76 6.87 7.70 2.34
C PHE A 76 5.68 7.52 1.42
N LEU A 77 5.80 7.99 0.20
CA LEU A 77 4.81 7.80 -0.85
C LEU A 77 5.51 7.38 -2.13
N ALA A 78 5.02 6.30 -2.75
CA ALA A 78 5.54 5.81 -4.02
C ALA A 78 4.97 6.61 -5.18
N PHE A 79 5.84 6.99 -6.12
CA PHE A 79 5.44 7.69 -7.33
C PHE A 79 6.09 7.08 -8.56
N LYS A 80 5.42 7.19 -9.70
CA LYS A 80 5.91 6.72 -10.99
C LYS A 80 6.17 7.90 -11.91
N GLN A 81 7.33 7.90 -12.55
CA GLN A 81 7.71 8.91 -13.55
C GLN A 81 8.59 8.24 -14.61
N ASN A 82 8.32 8.55 -15.88
CA ASN A 82 9.00 7.96 -17.04
C ASN A 82 9.00 6.42 -16.99
N GLY A 83 7.88 5.84 -16.58
CA GLY A 83 7.71 4.38 -16.52
C GLY A 83 8.34 3.69 -15.31
N LYS A 84 9.06 4.40 -14.44
CA LYS A 84 9.75 3.83 -13.27
C LYS A 84 9.21 4.38 -11.96
N TRP A 85 9.28 3.58 -10.90
CA TRP A 85 8.86 3.93 -9.56
C TRP A 85 10.02 4.39 -8.68
N GLY A 86 9.75 5.40 -7.86
CA GLY A 86 10.59 5.93 -6.79
C GLY A 86 9.75 6.31 -5.57
N PHE A 87 10.36 7.01 -4.61
CA PHE A 87 9.69 7.40 -3.37
C PHE A 87 9.98 8.85 -2.99
N MET A 88 8.95 9.53 -2.50
CA MET A 88 9.04 10.84 -1.86
C MET A 88 8.80 10.73 -0.36
N ASP A 89 9.30 11.68 0.41
CA ASP A 89 8.93 11.87 1.82
C ASP A 89 7.59 12.61 1.97
N LYS A 90 7.16 12.79 3.22
CA LYS A 90 5.96 13.57 3.60
C LYS A 90 5.95 15.03 3.16
N ASN A 91 7.10 15.59 2.77
CA ASN A 91 7.23 16.94 2.24
C ASN A 91 7.32 16.94 0.71
N PHE A 92 7.01 15.81 0.07
CA PHE A 92 7.08 15.61 -1.38
C PHE A 92 8.48 15.77 -1.96
N LYS A 93 9.53 15.63 -1.14
CA LYS A 93 10.91 15.59 -1.62
C LYS A 93 11.25 14.18 -2.08
N VAL A 94 11.82 14.06 -3.26
CA VAL A 94 12.31 12.77 -3.78
C VAL A 94 13.45 12.25 -2.90
N VAL A 95 13.22 11.14 -2.22
CA VAL A 95 14.23 10.43 -1.40
C VAL A 95 14.88 9.33 -2.22
N ILE A 96 14.07 8.62 -3.02
CA ILE A 96 14.54 7.53 -3.88
C ILE A 96 14.11 7.87 -5.29
N LYS A 97 15.09 8.10 -6.18
CA LYS A 97 14.82 8.41 -7.58
C LYS A 97 14.10 7.25 -8.28
N PRO A 98 13.22 7.54 -9.27
CA PRO A 98 12.58 6.53 -10.09
C PRO A 98 13.60 5.60 -10.75
N GLN A 99 13.54 4.32 -10.40
CA GLN A 99 14.45 3.30 -10.94
C GLN A 99 13.87 1.87 -10.94
N PHE A 100 12.73 1.65 -10.28
CA PHE A 100 12.12 0.33 -10.13
C PHE A 100 10.98 0.12 -11.12
N ASP A 101 10.75 -1.12 -11.54
CA ASP A 101 9.66 -1.47 -12.46
C ASP A 101 8.31 -1.49 -11.74
N LYS A 102 8.32 -1.95 -10.49
CA LYS A 102 7.18 -1.99 -9.55
C LYS A 102 7.69 -1.79 -8.14
N VAL A 103 6.82 -1.33 -7.25
CA VAL A 103 7.11 -1.17 -5.82
C VAL A 103 5.87 -1.46 -4.99
N GLU A 104 6.08 -1.96 -3.78
CA GLU A 104 5.08 -1.93 -2.71
C GLU A 104 5.34 -0.78 -1.74
N ASN A 105 4.33 -0.47 -0.92
CA ASN A 105 4.44 0.56 0.11
C ASN A 105 5.47 0.14 1.19
N PHE A 106 6.04 1.14 1.87
CA PHE A 106 6.89 0.88 3.02
C PHE A 106 6.10 0.23 4.16
N SER A 107 6.68 -0.79 4.78
CA SER A 107 6.19 -1.43 6.00
C SER A 107 7.36 -2.02 6.79
N GLU A 108 7.37 -1.76 8.10
CA GLU A 108 8.45 -2.09 9.03
C GLU A 108 9.83 -1.57 8.59
N GLY A 109 9.87 -0.40 7.93
CA GLY A 109 11.08 0.22 7.43
C GLY A 109 11.61 -0.33 6.10
N TYR A 110 10.86 -1.24 5.45
CA TYR A 110 11.23 -1.86 4.18
C TYR A 110 10.17 -1.65 3.11
N ALA A 111 10.59 -1.58 1.84
CA ALA A 111 9.70 -1.65 0.70
C ALA A 111 10.12 -2.76 -0.25
N ALA A 112 9.17 -3.58 -0.69
CA ALA A 112 9.42 -4.54 -1.77
C ALA A 112 9.55 -3.77 -3.09
N VAL A 113 10.59 -4.05 -3.86
CA VAL A 113 10.86 -3.40 -5.14
C VAL A 113 11.19 -4.41 -6.21
N ASN A 114 10.63 -4.20 -7.41
CA ASN A 114 10.90 -5.03 -8.57
C ASN A 114 11.92 -4.35 -9.48
N ARG A 115 12.94 -5.10 -9.90
CA ARG A 115 13.90 -4.70 -10.92
C ARG A 115 14.14 -5.87 -11.86
N SER A 116 13.91 -5.65 -13.15
CA SER A 116 14.12 -6.66 -14.20
C SER A 116 13.32 -7.93 -13.97
N GLY A 117 12.09 -7.80 -13.47
CA GLY A 117 11.16 -8.92 -13.27
C GLY A 117 11.27 -9.62 -11.92
N LEU A 118 12.30 -9.34 -11.13
CA LEU A 118 12.48 -9.94 -9.80
C LEU A 118 12.28 -8.92 -8.69
N TRP A 119 11.71 -9.38 -7.58
CA TRP A 119 11.49 -8.62 -6.36
C TRP A 119 12.63 -8.82 -5.37
N GLY A 120 13.00 -7.72 -4.73
CA GLY A 120 13.86 -7.64 -3.56
C GLY A 120 13.32 -6.58 -2.60
N TYR A 121 14.13 -6.14 -1.65
CA TYR A 121 13.71 -5.16 -0.65
C TYR A 121 14.76 -4.07 -0.47
N ILE A 122 14.28 -2.85 -0.28
CA ILE A 122 15.08 -1.69 0.12
C ILE A 122 14.69 -1.22 1.51
N ASN A 123 15.60 -0.53 2.19
CA ASN A 123 15.29 0.26 3.38
C ASN A 123 14.84 1.68 3.01
N SER A 124 14.51 2.49 4.02
CA SER A 124 14.08 3.89 3.87
C SER A 124 15.11 4.82 3.22
N SER A 125 16.40 4.46 3.23
CA SER A 125 17.44 5.21 2.51
C SER A 125 17.57 4.80 1.03
N GLY A 126 16.75 3.85 0.56
CA GLY A 126 16.82 3.30 -0.79
C GLY A 126 17.90 2.24 -1.01
N LYS A 127 18.59 1.81 0.04
CA LYS A 127 19.62 0.76 -0.05
C LYS A 127 18.95 -0.60 -0.14
N LEU A 128 19.36 -1.42 -1.12
CA LEU A 128 18.94 -2.82 -1.20
C LEU A 128 19.43 -3.58 0.04
N VAL A 129 18.49 -4.11 0.81
CA VAL A 129 18.73 -5.00 1.96
C VAL A 129 18.57 -6.46 1.58
N ILE A 130 17.70 -6.75 0.60
CA ILE A 130 17.56 -8.06 -0.02
C ILE A 130 17.63 -7.84 -1.53
N LYS A 131 18.62 -8.46 -2.18
CA LYS A 131 18.79 -8.35 -3.63
C LYS A 131 17.56 -8.94 -4.36
N PRO A 132 17.18 -8.41 -5.53
CA PRO A 132 16.12 -9.00 -6.35
C PRO A 132 16.39 -10.47 -6.64
N GLN A 133 15.53 -11.35 -6.14
CA GLN A 133 15.65 -12.81 -6.29
C GLN A 133 14.30 -13.54 -6.26
N PHE A 134 13.21 -12.84 -5.92
CA PHE A 134 11.88 -13.43 -5.79
C PHE A 134 11.03 -13.15 -7.02
N SER A 135 10.23 -14.13 -7.46
CA SER A 135 9.22 -13.92 -8.51
C SER A 135 8.04 -13.10 -8.00
N LEU A 136 7.72 -13.21 -6.71
CA LEU A 136 6.73 -12.41 -5.99
C LEU A 136 7.23 -12.10 -4.57
N ALA A 137 6.88 -10.92 -4.06
CA ALA A 137 7.24 -10.49 -2.71
C ALA A 137 6.10 -9.64 -2.12
N GLY A 138 5.72 -9.92 -0.88
CA GLY A 138 4.75 -9.11 -0.13
C GLY A 138 5.43 -8.06 0.76
N THR A 139 4.63 -7.21 1.40
CA THR A 139 5.12 -6.30 2.44
C THR A 139 5.52 -7.05 3.71
N PHE A 140 6.43 -6.47 4.50
CA PHE A 140 6.79 -7.02 5.80
C PHE A 140 5.68 -6.76 6.83
N PHE A 141 5.44 -7.75 7.68
CA PHE A 141 4.59 -7.66 8.86
C PHE A 141 5.07 -8.67 9.90
N ALA A 142 5.22 -8.24 11.15
CA ALA A 142 5.82 -9.00 12.23
C ALA A 142 7.20 -9.59 11.85
N LYS A 143 8.02 -8.81 11.14
CA LYS A 143 9.35 -9.16 10.62
C LYS A 143 9.36 -10.31 9.59
N LEU A 144 8.21 -10.64 9.03
CA LEU A 144 8.04 -11.67 8.01
C LEU A 144 7.39 -11.09 6.75
N ALA A 145 7.77 -11.59 5.60
CA ALA A 145 7.10 -11.28 4.34
C ALA A 145 6.83 -12.55 3.55
N THR A 146 5.77 -12.55 2.73
CA THR A 146 5.56 -13.61 1.76
C THR A 146 6.54 -13.44 0.61
N ALA A 147 7.11 -14.55 0.14
CA ALA A 147 7.97 -14.54 -1.04
C ALA A 147 7.82 -15.84 -1.83
N SER A 148 8.00 -15.72 -3.14
CA SER A 148 8.02 -16.84 -4.07
C SER A 148 9.29 -16.81 -4.91
N THR A 149 9.78 -17.99 -5.27
CA THR A 149 10.82 -18.23 -6.27
C THR A 149 10.25 -19.19 -7.31
N LYS A 150 11.08 -19.71 -8.23
CA LYS A 150 10.68 -20.79 -9.12
C LYS A 150 10.38 -22.09 -8.35
N ASP A 151 11.14 -22.37 -7.30
CA ASP A 151 11.13 -23.66 -6.61
C ASP A 151 10.37 -23.64 -5.29
N TYR A 152 10.17 -22.47 -4.70
CA TYR A 152 9.60 -22.34 -3.36
C TYR A 152 8.63 -21.18 -3.23
N VAL A 153 7.62 -21.38 -2.39
CA VAL A 153 6.68 -20.35 -1.91
C VAL A 153 6.70 -20.39 -0.39
N GLY A 154 6.71 -19.24 0.29
CA GLY A 154 6.90 -19.25 1.74
C GLY A 154 6.98 -17.88 2.41
N LEU A 155 7.39 -17.91 3.67
CA LEU A 155 7.68 -16.73 4.49
C LEU A 155 9.18 -16.55 4.62
N ILE A 156 9.64 -15.32 4.41
CA ILE A 156 11.02 -14.91 4.60
C ILE A 156 11.15 -13.99 5.81
N ASP A 157 12.32 -14.02 6.45
CA ASP A 157 12.71 -13.02 7.43
C ASP A 157 13.23 -11.72 6.76
N THR A 158 13.57 -10.73 7.57
CA THR A 158 14.15 -9.44 7.12
C THR A 158 15.52 -9.56 6.44
N LYS A 159 16.17 -10.72 6.49
CA LYS A 159 17.41 -11.03 5.76
C LYS A 159 17.13 -11.74 4.43
N GLY A 160 15.87 -12.05 4.12
CA GLY A 160 15.46 -12.78 2.92
C GLY A 160 15.59 -14.30 3.05
N SER A 161 15.82 -14.82 4.25
CA SER A 161 15.92 -16.26 4.50
C SER A 161 14.54 -16.85 4.71
N PHE A 162 14.21 -17.95 4.03
CA PHE A 162 12.95 -18.64 4.26
C PHE A 162 12.88 -19.20 5.68
N VAL A 163 11.92 -18.70 6.47
CA VAL A 163 11.55 -19.23 7.79
C VAL A 163 10.59 -20.41 7.63
N LEU A 164 9.76 -20.37 6.59
CA LEU A 164 8.86 -21.44 6.19
C LEU A 164 8.82 -21.47 4.67
N LYS A 165 9.02 -22.65 4.06
CA LYS A 165 8.94 -22.81 2.60
C LYS A 165 8.23 -24.10 2.21
N PHE A 166 7.46 -24.03 1.15
CA PHE A 166 6.80 -25.14 0.48
C PHE A 166 7.37 -25.26 -0.93
N SER A 167 7.51 -26.48 -1.43
CA SER A 167 7.89 -26.71 -2.82
C SER A 167 6.82 -26.12 -3.73
N ALA A 168 7.24 -25.30 -4.70
CA ALA A 168 6.40 -24.83 -5.79
C ALA A 168 6.36 -25.84 -6.96
N LYS A 169 7.22 -26.88 -6.95
CA LYS A 169 7.18 -27.96 -7.94
C LYS A 169 5.92 -28.80 -7.73
N ASN A 170 5.14 -28.95 -8.80
CA ASN A 170 3.91 -29.75 -8.90
C ASN A 170 2.69 -29.21 -8.13
N SER A 171 2.65 -27.91 -7.88
CA SER A 171 1.59 -27.31 -7.07
C SER A 171 1.18 -25.93 -7.54
N ASN A 172 -0.13 -25.72 -7.73
CA ASN A 172 -0.74 -24.42 -8.04
C ASN A 172 -0.90 -23.54 -6.80
N TYR A 173 0.14 -23.42 -5.97
CA TYR A 173 0.08 -22.58 -4.77
C TYR A 173 0.18 -21.10 -5.15
N SER A 174 -0.92 -20.36 -4.97
CA SER A 174 -0.94 -18.89 -5.00
C SER A 174 -1.20 -18.37 -3.60
N PHE A 175 -0.40 -17.38 -3.15
CA PHE A 175 -0.79 -16.58 -1.98
C PHE A 175 -2.05 -15.78 -2.33
N VAL A 176 -3.07 -15.89 -1.49
CA VAL A 176 -4.18 -14.94 -1.52
C VAL A 176 -3.68 -13.72 -0.76
N ASP A 177 -3.54 -12.63 -1.49
CA ASP A 177 -3.11 -11.33 -0.99
C ASP A 177 -3.92 -10.92 0.27
N ASN A 178 -3.22 -10.28 1.21
CA ASN A 178 -3.77 -9.88 2.50
C ASN A 178 -4.72 -8.67 2.36
N GLU A 179 -4.66 -7.91 1.26
CA GLU A 179 -5.71 -6.92 0.95
C GLU A 179 -7.02 -7.61 0.55
N SER A 180 -6.94 -8.64 -0.29
CA SER A 180 -8.09 -9.42 -0.75
C SER A 180 -8.89 -10.09 0.38
N TYR A 181 -8.26 -10.37 1.52
CA TYR A 181 -8.92 -10.91 2.73
C TYR A 181 -9.42 -9.81 3.70
N LYS A 182 -8.76 -8.64 3.77
CA LYS A 182 -9.26 -7.48 4.54
C LYS A 182 -10.61 -6.97 4.03
N PHE A 183 -10.88 -7.08 2.73
CA PHE A 183 -12.11 -6.54 2.11
C PHE A 183 -13.32 -7.47 2.13
N ARG A 184 -13.17 -8.76 2.44
CA ARG A 184 -14.27 -9.73 2.29
C ARG A 184 -15.22 -9.80 3.52
N PHE A 185 -14.88 -9.18 4.64
CA PHE A 185 -15.67 -9.22 5.89
C PHE A 185 -15.82 -7.85 6.55
N MET A 186 -16.41 -6.87 5.85
CA MET A 186 -16.88 -5.64 6.52
C MET A 186 -18.28 -5.25 6.02
N PRO A 187 -19.33 -5.40 6.84
CA PRO A 187 -20.63 -4.83 6.54
C PRO A 187 -20.53 -3.29 6.51
N SER A 188 -21.26 -2.68 5.58
CA SER A 188 -21.18 -1.25 5.26
C SER A 188 -21.52 -0.30 6.41
N TYR A 189 -22.23 -0.74 7.45
CA TYR A 189 -22.68 0.11 8.55
C TYR A 189 -21.63 0.30 9.67
N ALA A 190 -20.56 -0.50 9.72
CA ALA A 190 -19.61 -0.51 10.83
C ALA A 190 -18.43 0.49 10.69
N ARG A 191 -18.37 1.33 9.65
CA ARG A 191 -17.19 2.21 9.41
C ARG A 191 -17.08 3.42 10.33
N ASN A 192 -18.15 3.84 10.99
CA ASN A 192 -18.21 5.11 11.72
C ASN A 192 -18.70 4.98 13.18
N SER A 193 -18.74 3.77 13.76
CA SER A 193 -19.11 3.59 15.18
C SER A 193 -17.88 3.39 16.05
N THR A 194 -18.02 3.65 17.36
CA THR A 194 -17.04 3.32 18.40
C THR A 194 -16.65 1.83 18.35
N ASP A 195 -17.51 0.98 17.77
CA ASP A 195 -17.24 -0.44 17.52
C ASP A 195 -16.11 -0.69 16.49
N PHE A 196 -15.89 0.22 15.52
CA PHE A 196 -14.76 0.15 14.58
C PHE A 196 -13.42 0.29 15.30
N MET A 197 -13.36 1.21 16.27
CA MET A 197 -12.16 1.43 17.09
C MET A 197 -11.90 0.24 18.02
N ILE A 198 -12.96 -0.40 18.54
CA ILE A 198 -12.86 -1.65 19.34
C ILE A 198 -12.37 -2.83 18.47
N TYR A 199 -12.81 -2.94 17.22
CA TYR A 199 -12.38 -3.99 16.29
C TYR A 199 -10.91 -3.82 15.86
N MET A 200 -10.45 -2.58 15.66
CA MET A 200 -9.04 -2.27 15.42
C MET A 200 -8.15 -2.60 16.63
N SER A 201 -8.71 -2.56 17.84
CA SER A 201 -8.01 -2.91 19.08
C SER A 201 -7.81 -4.42 19.26
N LEU A 202 -8.78 -5.24 18.84
CA LEU A 202 -8.69 -6.72 18.80
C LEU A 202 -7.63 -7.26 17.83
N LEU A 203 -7.25 -6.47 16.81
CA LEU A 203 -6.13 -6.75 15.90
C LEU A 203 -4.75 -6.48 16.54
N MET A 204 -4.69 -5.92 17.75
CA MET A 204 -3.45 -5.69 18.50
C MET A 204 -3.02 -6.93 19.35
N PHE A 205 -2.44 -7.96 18.69
CA PHE A 205 -1.33 -8.89 19.12
C PHE A 205 -1.39 -9.73 20.45
N PRO A 206 -0.58 -10.84 20.70
CA PRO A 206 0.42 -11.58 19.89
C PRO A 206 0.41 -13.16 19.97
N LYS A 207 1.29 -13.78 19.12
CA LYS A 207 1.91 -15.15 19.12
C LYS A 207 1.34 -16.21 18.14
N PHE A 208 2.07 -16.34 17.02
CA PHE A 208 2.04 -17.34 15.94
C PHE A 208 0.66 -17.69 15.33
N GLY A 209 0.44 -17.19 14.12
CA GLY A 209 -0.56 -17.75 13.20
C GLY A 209 -0.10 -19.08 12.60
N TYR A 210 -1.05 -19.93 12.18
CA TYR A 210 -0.76 -21.18 11.49
C TYR A 210 -1.03 -21.04 9.99
N VAL A 211 -0.25 -21.77 9.19
CA VAL A 211 -0.48 -21.88 7.75
C VAL A 211 -1.56 -22.91 7.50
N VAL A 212 -2.61 -22.50 6.79
CA VAL A 212 -3.68 -23.40 6.33
C VAL A 212 -3.43 -23.70 4.86
N ILE A 213 -3.34 -25.00 4.54
CA ILE A 213 -3.30 -25.47 3.16
C ILE A 213 -4.67 -26.04 2.85
N ASP A 214 -5.43 -25.35 1.99
CA ASP A 214 -6.68 -25.90 1.47
C ASP A 214 -6.35 -26.94 0.39
N LYS A 215 -6.56 -28.22 0.73
CA LYS A 215 -6.29 -29.36 -0.16
C LYS A 215 -7.23 -29.46 -1.36
N LYS A 216 -8.39 -28.78 -1.36
CA LYS A 216 -9.31 -28.75 -2.51
C LYS A 216 -8.95 -27.65 -3.50
N SER A 217 -8.54 -26.48 -3.01
CA SER A 217 -8.24 -25.33 -3.86
C SER A 217 -6.75 -25.09 -4.13
N ASN A 218 -5.85 -25.85 -3.49
CA ASN A 218 -4.40 -25.64 -3.51
C ASN A 218 -3.99 -24.23 -3.09
N LYS A 219 -4.73 -23.60 -2.18
CA LYS A 219 -4.41 -22.27 -1.66
C LYS A 219 -3.71 -22.39 -0.32
N VAL A 220 -2.70 -21.55 -0.11
CA VAL A 220 -2.01 -21.39 1.16
C VAL A 220 -2.52 -20.11 1.81
N GLY A 221 -3.26 -20.25 2.90
CA GLY A 221 -3.74 -19.15 3.72
C GLY A 221 -2.89 -19.00 4.99
N LEU A 222 -2.75 -17.77 5.46
CA LEU A 222 -2.16 -17.48 6.77
C LEU A 222 -3.29 -17.16 7.73
N VAL A 223 -3.49 -17.96 8.79
CA VAL A 223 -4.51 -17.69 9.80
C VAL A 223 -3.84 -17.09 11.03
N LEU A 224 -4.17 -15.84 11.33
CA LEU A 224 -3.75 -15.15 12.55
C LEU A 224 -4.68 -15.58 13.70
N ARG A 225 -4.13 -16.21 14.74
CA ARG A 225 -4.92 -16.66 15.90
C ARG A 225 -4.95 -15.54 16.95
N GLY A 226 -6.14 -15.11 17.36
CA GLY A 226 -6.36 -14.35 18.59
C GLY A 226 -6.63 -15.32 19.74
N GLN A 227 -5.92 -15.18 20.87
CA GLN A 227 -6.31 -15.86 22.10
C GLN A 227 -7.31 -14.98 22.84
N GLY A 228 -8.54 -15.47 22.98
CA GLY A 228 -9.43 -15.00 24.02
C GLY A 228 -9.00 -15.53 25.38
N LYS A 229 -9.27 -14.75 26.43
CA LYS A 229 -10.18 -15.30 27.44
C LYS A 229 -11.59 -15.10 26.92
#